data_AF-A0A536QG68-F1
#
_entry.id   AF-A0A536QG68-F1
#
_cell.length_a   1.000
_cell.length_b   1.000
_cell.length_c   1.000
_cell.angle_alpha   90.00
_cell.angle_beta   90.00
_cell.angle_gamma   90.00
#
_symmetry.space_group_name_H-M   'P 1'
#
loop_
_entity.id
_entity.type
_entity.pdbx_description
1 polymer ?
#
loop_
_entity_poly.entity_id
_entity_poly.type
_entity_poly.pdbx_seq_one_letter_code
_entity_poly.pdbx_strand_id
1 'polypeptide(L)'
;MIIVEAAGQALAAAFNMLWEVLWPLALGFILSAIVQTLVSRTAVARALGSDSPRSLATATLLGAASSSCSYAAVAIARSLFRKGASFPAAIVFEFASTNLVFELGLILLILLGWSFVGAEFAGGLLMIVILALLFRWTLRPALVAEARRQAEQGRRGRMEGHGEMDMSVTEGPFLRRLSSRRGLTAISHYFWMDVTSVWTDIGLGLLIAGALAAWVPTSFWQGFFLTNHPVLSQVWGP
;
A
#
# COMPACT_ATOMS: atom_id res chain seq x y z
N MET A 1 -6.44 -41.10 -3.14
CA MET A 1 -5.20 -40.66 -3.81
C MET A 1 -5.39 -39.34 -4.53
N ILE A 2 -6.33 -39.23 -5.48
CA ILE A 2 -6.56 -38.02 -6.30
C ILE A 2 -6.74 -36.72 -5.49
N ILE A 3 -7.55 -36.72 -4.42
CA ILE A 3 -7.78 -35.51 -3.60
C ILE A 3 -6.51 -35.08 -2.85
N VAL A 4 -5.72 -36.05 -2.36
CA VAL A 4 -4.48 -35.79 -1.62
C VAL A 4 -3.41 -35.23 -2.56
N GLU A 5 -3.32 -35.76 -3.79
CA GLU A 5 -2.43 -35.24 -4.81
C GLU A 5 -2.84 -33.83 -5.28
N ALA A 6 -4.13 -33.60 -5.52
CA ALA A 6 -4.63 -32.28 -5.92
C ALA A 6 -4.43 -31.22 -4.82
N ALA A 7 -4.61 -31.59 -3.54
CA ALA A 7 -4.30 -30.72 -2.42
C ALA A 7 -2.78 -30.50 -2.28
N GLY A 8 -1.97 -31.53 -2.48
CA GLY A 8 -0.51 -31.44 -2.47
C GLY A 8 0.02 -30.50 -3.56
N GLN A 9 -0.53 -30.57 -4.77
CA GLN A 9 -0.19 -29.66 -5.87
C GLN A 9 -0.57 -28.21 -5.57
N ALA A 10 -1.77 -27.98 -5.02
CA ALA A 10 -2.21 -26.63 -4.62
C ALA A 10 -1.32 -26.04 -3.52
N LEU A 11 -0.95 -26.84 -2.50
CA LEU A 11 -0.03 -26.40 -1.45
C LEU A 11 1.39 -26.14 -1.98
N ALA A 12 1.88 -27.00 -2.88
CA ALA A 12 3.19 -26.81 -3.49
C ALA A 12 3.23 -25.53 -4.34
N ALA A 13 2.18 -25.25 -5.11
CA ALA A 13 2.04 -24.00 -5.87
C ALA A 13 2.00 -22.78 -4.95
N ALA A 14 1.17 -22.82 -3.89
CA ALA A 14 1.11 -21.76 -2.89
C ALA A 14 2.47 -21.52 -2.21
N PHE A 15 3.21 -22.59 -1.90
CA PHE A 15 4.54 -22.50 -1.29
C PHE A 15 5.59 -21.91 -2.23
N ASN A 16 5.58 -22.29 -3.52
CA ASN A 16 6.47 -21.69 -4.52
C ASN A 16 6.22 -20.19 -4.66
N MET A 17 4.95 -19.78 -4.77
CA MET A 17 4.59 -18.36 -4.81
C MET A 17 5.00 -17.63 -3.53
N LEU A 18 4.80 -18.26 -2.36
CA LEU A 18 5.27 -17.71 -1.09
C LEU A 18 6.77 -17.48 -1.11
N TRP A 19 7.55 -18.47 -1.56
CA TRP A 19 9.01 -18.38 -1.60
C TRP A 19 9.52 -17.25 -2.51
N GLU A 20 8.90 -17.07 -3.67
CA GLU A 20 9.23 -15.99 -4.61
C GLU A 20 8.93 -14.60 -4.03
N VAL A 21 7.79 -14.46 -3.33
CA VAL A 21 7.29 -13.16 -2.86
C VAL A 21 7.79 -12.82 -1.44
N LEU A 22 8.27 -13.81 -0.67
CA LEU A 22 8.74 -13.65 0.71
C LEU A 22 9.85 -12.60 0.83
N TRP A 23 10.85 -12.64 -0.05
CA TRP A 23 11.99 -11.71 0.02
C TRP A 23 11.60 -10.27 -0.33
N PRO A 24 10.88 -10.01 -1.44
CA PRO A 24 10.31 -8.68 -1.69
C PRO A 24 9.43 -8.18 -0.54
N LEU A 25 8.56 -9.03 0.02
CA LEU A 25 7.69 -8.65 1.14
C LEU A 25 8.49 -8.27 2.39
N ALA A 26 9.48 -9.09 2.76
CA ALA A 26 10.32 -8.83 3.93
C ALA A 26 11.06 -7.50 3.78
N LEU A 27 11.63 -7.23 2.60
CA LEU A 27 12.30 -5.96 2.31
C LEU A 27 11.34 -4.78 2.38
N GLY A 28 10.15 -4.90 1.77
CA GLY A 28 9.14 -3.85 1.81
C GLY A 28 8.66 -3.52 3.23
N PHE A 29 8.41 -4.53 4.07
CA PHE A 29 8.04 -4.32 5.48
C PHE A 29 9.17 -3.68 6.30
N ILE A 30 10.42 -4.07 6.06
CA ILE A 30 11.58 -3.44 6.72
C ILE A 30 11.68 -1.97 6.32
N LEU A 31 11.61 -1.67 5.02
CA LEU A 31 11.70 -0.29 4.54
C LEU A 31 10.55 0.56 5.09
N SER A 32 9.32 0.03 5.06
CA SER A 32 8.16 0.69 5.65
C SER A 32 8.37 0.96 7.15
N ALA A 33 8.84 -0.02 7.93
CA ALA A 33 9.10 0.15 9.36
C ALA A 33 10.18 1.21 9.65
N ILE A 34 11.21 1.30 8.79
CA ILE A 34 12.22 2.37 8.86
C ILE A 34 11.58 3.74 8.62
N VAL A 35 10.81 3.89 7.56
CA VAL A 35 10.13 5.16 7.27
C VAL A 35 9.20 5.55 8.41
N GLN A 36 8.38 4.62 8.90
CA GLN A 36 7.45 4.85 10.01
C GLN A 36 8.16 5.23 11.32
N THR A 37 9.39 4.75 11.52
CA THR A 37 10.23 5.11 12.69
C THR A 37 10.84 6.51 12.54
N LEU A 38 11.19 6.92 11.32
CA LEU A 38 11.95 8.13 11.05
C LEU A 38 11.06 9.34 10.76
N VAL A 39 9.86 9.12 10.25
CA VAL A 39 8.91 10.17 9.86
C VAL A 39 7.83 10.32 10.93
N SER A 40 7.78 11.51 11.54
CA SER A 40 6.75 11.80 12.55
C SER A 40 5.40 12.04 11.88
N ARG A 41 4.41 11.24 12.25
CA ARG A 41 3.05 11.32 11.69
C ARG A 41 2.40 12.65 12.03
N THR A 42 2.72 13.23 13.19
CA THR A 42 2.21 14.52 13.63
C THR A 42 2.79 15.69 12.82
N ALA A 43 4.07 15.61 12.44
CA ALA A 43 4.68 16.61 11.55
C ALA A 43 4.10 16.54 10.14
N VAL A 44 3.92 15.32 9.62
CA VAL A 44 3.27 15.10 8.31
C VAL A 44 1.82 15.58 8.33
N ALA A 45 1.03 15.21 9.34
CA ALA A 45 -0.37 15.64 9.44
C ALA A 45 -0.50 17.17 9.46
N ARG A 46 0.41 17.88 10.13
CA ARG A 46 0.44 19.35 10.15
C ARG A 46 0.75 19.94 8.77
N ALA A 47 1.66 19.33 8.00
CA ALA A 47 1.98 19.74 6.64
C ALA A 47 0.83 19.46 5.64
N LEU A 48 -0.06 18.53 5.99
CA LEU A 48 -1.20 18.09 5.18
C LEU A 48 -2.55 18.67 5.64
N GLY A 49 -2.55 19.71 6.48
CA GLY A 49 -3.75 20.27 7.11
C GLY A 49 -4.70 21.06 6.18
N SER A 50 -4.37 21.21 4.89
CA SER A 50 -5.20 21.94 3.92
C SER A 50 -5.49 21.10 2.68
N ASP A 51 -6.47 21.50 1.89
CA ASP A 51 -6.79 20.93 0.57
C ASP A 51 -6.18 21.76 -0.59
N SER A 52 -5.25 22.67 -0.27
CA SER A 52 -4.59 23.51 -1.26
C SER A 52 -3.71 22.67 -2.21
N PRO A 53 -3.50 23.11 -3.47
CA PRO A 53 -2.65 22.40 -4.42
C PRO A 53 -1.24 22.12 -3.90
N ARG A 54 -0.68 23.04 -3.08
CA ARG A 54 0.62 22.83 -2.41
C ARG A 54 0.58 21.66 -1.42
N SER A 55 -0.50 21.53 -0.67
CA SER A 55 -0.68 20.45 0.30
C SER A 55 -0.91 19.09 -0.38
N LEU A 56 -1.58 19.07 -1.54
CA LEU A 56 -1.71 17.86 -2.34
C LEU A 56 -0.38 17.46 -2.98
N ALA A 57 0.42 18.42 -3.43
CA ALA A 57 1.77 18.15 -3.93
C ALA A 57 2.68 17.59 -2.83
N THR A 58 2.64 18.15 -1.61
CA THR A 58 3.40 17.59 -0.48
C THR A 58 2.88 16.22 -0.06
N ALA A 59 1.56 15.99 -0.07
CA ALA A 59 0.98 14.67 0.17
C ALA A 59 1.49 13.64 -0.84
N THR A 60 1.54 14.02 -2.11
CA THR A 60 2.03 13.16 -3.20
C THR A 60 3.50 12.79 -3.00
N LEU A 61 4.36 13.78 -2.72
CA LEU A 61 5.79 13.54 -2.50
C LEU A 61 6.05 12.68 -1.25
N LEU A 62 5.37 12.98 -0.15
CA LEU A 62 5.50 12.21 1.08
C LEU A 62 4.94 10.79 0.94
N GLY A 63 3.84 10.62 0.20
CA GLY A 63 3.27 9.32 -0.11
C GLY A 63 4.24 8.49 -0.95
N ALA A 64 4.72 9.03 -2.07
CA ALA A 64 5.71 8.39 -2.95
C ALA A 64 6.97 7.96 -2.19
N ALA A 65 7.45 8.80 -1.27
CA ALA A 65 8.60 8.48 -0.42
C ALA A 65 8.30 7.42 0.66
N SER A 66 7.03 7.26 1.06
CA SER A 66 6.65 6.39 2.17
C SER A 66 6.65 4.89 1.83
N SER A 67 6.74 4.53 0.54
CA SER A 67 6.73 3.16 0.01
C SER A 67 6.02 2.14 0.90
N SER A 68 4.70 2.28 1.00
CA SER A 68 3.89 1.49 1.93
C SER A 68 2.97 0.59 1.13
N CYS A 69 2.79 -0.65 1.58
CA CYS A 69 1.78 -1.53 1.02
C CYS A 69 0.38 -0.92 1.24
N SER A 70 -0.62 -1.32 0.43
CA SER A 70 -1.97 -0.74 0.49
C SER A 70 -2.57 -0.75 1.90
N TYR A 71 -2.29 -1.79 2.69
CA TYR A 71 -2.73 -1.88 4.09
C TYR A 71 -2.06 -0.85 5.01
N ALA A 72 -0.73 -0.73 4.94
CA ALA A 72 0.00 0.26 5.71
C ALA A 72 -0.36 1.69 5.27
N ALA A 73 -0.53 1.92 3.96
CA ALA A 73 -0.93 3.19 3.40
C ALA A 73 -2.29 3.67 3.95
N VAL A 74 -3.32 2.82 3.97
CA VAL A 74 -4.64 3.13 4.54
C VAL A 74 -4.55 3.43 6.03
N ALA A 75 -3.79 2.63 6.79
CA ALA A 75 -3.61 2.84 8.22
C ALA A 75 -2.93 4.18 8.54
N ILE A 76 -1.89 4.54 7.77
CA ILE A 76 -1.19 5.82 7.87
C ILE A 76 -2.12 6.96 7.45
N ALA A 77 -2.84 6.85 6.33
CA ALA A 77 -3.77 7.87 5.85
C ALA A 77 -4.87 8.18 6.86
N ARG A 78 -5.49 7.15 7.45
CA ARG A 78 -6.45 7.33 8.55
C ARG A 78 -5.81 7.98 9.78
N SER A 79 -4.59 7.59 10.14
CA SER A 79 -3.86 8.23 11.24
C SER A 79 -3.58 9.70 10.97
N LEU A 80 -3.19 10.07 9.75
CA LEU A 80 -2.96 11.45 9.32
C LEU A 80 -4.25 12.25 9.39
N PHE A 81 -5.36 11.69 8.90
CA PHE A 81 -6.68 12.32 8.97
C PHE A 81 -7.14 12.56 10.41
N ARG A 82 -6.97 11.56 11.31
CA ARG A 82 -7.25 11.70 12.76
C ARG A 82 -6.36 12.75 13.42
N LYS A 83 -5.11 12.91 12.97
CA LYS A 83 -4.15 13.90 13.48
C LYS A 83 -4.31 15.29 12.85
N GLY A 84 -5.34 15.52 12.04
CA GLY A 84 -5.71 16.84 11.52
C GLY A 84 -5.33 17.12 10.06
N ALA A 85 -4.84 16.13 9.31
CA ALA A 85 -4.71 16.27 7.86
C ALA A 85 -6.09 16.47 7.21
N SER A 86 -6.13 17.18 6.07
CA SER A 86 -7.34 17.26 5.26
C SER A 86 -7.66 15.89 4.65
N PHE A 87 -8.96 15.60 4.48
CA PHE A 87 -9.37 14.33 3.87
C PHE A 87 -8.76 14.15 2.46
N PRO A 88 -8.80 15.14 1.54
CA PRO A 88 -8.16 15.01 0.24
C PRO A 88 -6.65 14.75 0.33
N ALA A 89 -5.93 15.44 1.21
CA ALA A 89 -4.49 15.24 1.33
C ALA A 89 -4.14 13.86 1.92
N ALA A 90 -4.95 13.35 2.85
CA ALA A 90 -4.76 12.00 3.40
C ALA A 90 -4.96 10.91 2.33
N ILE A 91 -6.01 11.03 1.50
CA ILE A 91 -6.25 10.08 0.42
C ILE A 91 -5.22 10.22 -0.70
N VAL A 92 -4.80 11.44 -1.06
CA VAL A 92 -3.72 11.64 -2.05
C VAL A 92 -2.41 11.06 -1.56
N PHE A 93 -2.08 11.20 -0.26
CA PHE A 93 -0.93 10.54 0.34
C PHE A 93 -1.03 9.02 0.21
N GLU A 94 -2.19 8.43 0.56
CA GLU A 94 -2.46 7.00 0.41
C GLU A 94 -2.20 6.53 -1.02
N PHE A 95 -2.81 7.22 -1.99
CA PHE A 95 -2.76 6.86 -3.40
C PHE A 95 -1.34 6.98 -3.99
N ALA A 96 -0.61 8.03 -3.60
CA ALA A 96 0.78 8.20 -3.99
C ALA A 96 1.70 7.15 -3.36
N SER A 97 1.37 6.71 -2.13
CA SER A 97 2.16 5.70 -1.43
C SER A 97 2.10 4.31 -2.04
N THR A 98 1.08 4.03 -2.86
CA THR A 98 0.95 2.76 -3.58
C THR A 98 1.32 2.85 -5.06
N ASN A 99 1.10 4.00 -5.71
CA ASN A 99 1.24 4.13 -7.17
C ASN A 99 2.49 4.92 -7.64
N LEU A 100 3.18 5.63 -6.75
CA LEU A 100 4.38 6.41 -7.12
C LEU A 100 5.63 5.87 -6.40
N VAL A 101 5.63 4.57 -6.11
CA VAL A 101 6.69 3.91 -5.37
C VAL A 101 7.95 3.77 -6.21
N PHE A 102 9.06 4.23 -5.65
CA PHE A 102 10.37 4.18 -6.32
C PHE A 102 10.83 2.74 -6.57
N GLU A 103 10.51 1.80 -5.68
CA GLU A 103 10.88 0.38 -5.80
C GLU A 103 10.27 -0.27 -7.04
N LEU A 104 8.97 -0.04 -7.27
CA LEU A 104 8.24 -0.49 -8.45
C LEU A 104 8.80 0.19 -9.70
N GLY A 105 9.08 1.50 -9.63
CA GLY A 105 9.72 2.23 -10.72
C GLY A 105 11.09 1.64 -11.10
N LEU A 106 11.89 1.20 -10.12
CA LEU A 106 13.17 0.54 -10.38
C LEU A 106 13.00 -0.83 -11.02
N ILE A 107 12.04 -1.64 -10.55
CA ILE A 107 11.73 -2.95 -11.14
C ILE A 107 11.27 -2.77 -12.60
N LEU A 108 10.35 -1.83 -12.85
CA LEU A 108 9.88 -1.51 -14.19
C LEU A 108 11.02 -1.01 -15.09
N LEU A 109 11.94 -0.20 -14.55
CA LEU A 109 13.10 0.30 -15.30
C LEU A 109 13.98 -0.84 -15.80
N ILE A 110 14.24 -1.82 -14.93
CA ILE A 110 15.11 -2.96 -15.22
C ILE A 110 14.43 -3.94 -16.19
N LEU A 111 13.13 -4.20 -16.00
CA LEU A 111 12.41 -5.23 -16.75
C LEU A 111 11.80 -4.74 -18.07
N LEU A 112 11.26 -3.53 -18.10
CA LEU A 112 10.50 -2.99 -19.23
C LEU A 112 11.12 -1.71 -19.83
N GLY A 113 12.07 -1.08 -19.15
CA GLY A 113 12.77 0.12 -19.61
C GLY A 113 12.10 1.43 -19.20
N TRP A 114 12.74 2.54 -19.58
CA TRP A 114 12.37 3.89 -19.09
C TRP A 114 10.99 4.37 -19.54
N SER A 115 10.49 3.89 -20.68
CA SER A 115 9.17 4.27 -21.22
C SER A 115 8.04 3.83 -20.30
N PHE A 116 8.11 2.62 -19.76
CA PHE A 116 7.12 2.10 -18.80
C PHE A 116 7.19 2.83 -17.46
N VAL A 117 8.39 3.15 -16.99
CA VAL A 117 8.57 3.95 -15.78
C VAL A 117 7.96 5.35 -15.94
N GLY A 118 8.21 5.98 -17.09
CA GLY A 118 7.61 7.28 -17.41
C GLY A 118 6.08 7.19 -17.47
N ALA A 119 5.54 6.14 -18.09
CA ALA A 119 4.10 5.90 -18.17
C ALA A 119 3.46 5.67 -16.80
N GLU A 120 4.10 4.88 -15.92
CA GLU A 120 3.64 4.62 -14.56
C GLU A 120 3.56 5.92 -13.74
N PHE A 121 4.64 6.69 -13.68
CA PHE A 121 4.66 7.94 -12.94
C PHE A 121 3.70 8.99 -13.52
N ALA A 122 3.61 9.08 -14.85
CA ALA A 122 2.66 9.98 -15.51
C ALA A 122 1.21 9.57 -15.24
N GLY A 123 0.91 8.26 -15.31
CA GLY A 123 -0.39 7.69 -15.03
C GLY A 123 -0.80 7.91 -13.57
N GLY A 124 0.08 7.58 -12.63
CA GLY A 124 -0.16 7.82 -11.20
C GLY A 124 -0.39 9.30 -10.87
N LEU A 125 0.40 10.20 -11.46
CA LEU A 125 0.21 11.64 -11.28
C LEU A 125 -1.11 12.13 -11.90
N LEU A 126 -1.45 11.65 -13.10
CA LEU A 126 -2.72 11.94 -13.75
C LEU A 126 -3.91 11.46 -12.89
N MET A 127 -3.83 10.26 -12.32
CA MET A 127 -4.85 9.74 -11.42
C MET A 127 -5.02 10.60 -10.17
N ILE A 128 -3.93 11.08 -9.57
CA ILE A 128 -3.98 12.01 -8.43
C ILE A 128 -4.67 13.33 -8.82
N VAL A 129 -4.37 13.87 -10.00
CA VAL A 129 -5.03 15.08 -10.50
C VAL A 129 -6.53 14.85 -10.69
N ILE A 130 -6.92 13.75 -11.33
CA ILE A 130 -8.32 13.37 -11.52
C ILE A 130 -9.03 13.23 -10.17
N LEU A 131 -8.41 12.53 -9.22
CA LEU A 131 -8.94 12.32 -7.88
C LEU A 131 -9.12 13.66 -7.13
N ALA A 132 -8.13 14.55 -7.22
CA ALA A 132 -8.20 15.88 -6.60
C ALA A 132 -9.34 16.73 -7.19
N LEU A 133 -9.52 16.70 -8.52
CA LEU A 133 -10.62 17.38 -9.20
C LEU A 133 -11.98 16.77 -8.80
N LEU A 134 -12.07 15.45 -8.75
CA LEU A 134 -13.28 14.74 -8.37
C LEU A 134 -13.66 15.05 -6.92
N PHE A 135 -12.72 15.08 -5.98
CA PHE A 135 -12.99 15.51 -4.62
C PHE A 135 -13.38 16.98 -4.54
N ARG A 136 -12.77 17.85 -5.35
CA ARG A 136 -13.17 19.25 -5.40
C ARG A 136 -14.63 19.44 -5.84
N TRP A 137 -15.20 18.51 -6.61
CA TRP A 137 -16.59 18.56 -7.07
C TRP A 137 -17.57 17.73 -6.23
N THR A 138 -17.14 16.61 -5.68
CA THR A 138 -18.02 15.65 -5.00
C THR A 138 -17.95 15.74 -3.47
N LEU A 139 -16.83 16.19 -2.91
CA LEU A 139 -16.60 16.16 -1.47
C LEU A 139 -17.27 17.35 -0.77
N ARG A 140 -18.38 17.07 -0.10
CA ARG A 140 -19.13 18.07 0.68
C ARG A 140 -18.58 18.17 2.11
N PRO A 141 -18.56 19.35 2.75
CA PRO A 141 -18.10 19.51 4.13
C PRO A 141 -18.81 18.57 5.13
N ALA A 142 -20.10 18.29 4.91
CA ALA A 142 -20.87 17.38 5.73
C ALA A 142 -20.34 15.93 5.71
N LEU A 143 -19.86 15.45 4.54
CA LEU A 143 -19.28 14.11 4.41
C LEU A 143 -17.96 14.01 5.16
N VAL A 144 -17.12 15.04 5.08
CA VAL A 144 -15.84 15.11 5.80
C VAL A 144 -16.08 15.17 7.31
N ALA A 145 -17.09 15.92 7.76
CA ALA A 145 -17.45 16.00 9.16
C ALA A 145 -17.94 14.65 9.71
N GLU A 146 -18.77 13.94 8.95
CA GLU A 146 -19.22 12.59 9.34
C GLU A 146 -18.05 11.60 9.36
N ALA A 147 -17.17 11.64 8.35
CA ALA A 147 -15.97 10.81 8.33
C ALA A 147 -15.07 11.10 9.55
N ARG A 148 -14.91 12.37 9.95
CA ARG A 148 -14.15 12.75 11.16
C ARG A 148 -14.81 12.21 12.42
N ARG A 149 -16.13 12.36 12.57
CA ARG A 149 -16.89 11.79 13.70
C ARG A 149 -16.70 10.28 13.80
N GLN A 150 -16.76 9.56 12.68
CA GLN A 150 -16.52 8.11 12.66
C GLN A 150 -15.08 7.77 13.06
N ALA A 151 -14.09 8.52 12.56
CA ALA A 151 -12.68 8.30 12.88
C ALA A 151 -12.35 8.59 14.36
N GLU A 152 -13.07 9.50 15.01
CA GLU A 152 -12.93 9.87 16.43
C GLU A 152 -13.58 8.88 17.40
N GLN A 153 -14.48 8.00 16.95
CA GLN A 153 -15.12 6.99 17.80
C GLN A 153 -14.14 5.95 18.37
N GLY A 154 -12.86 5.99 18.01
CA GLY A 154 -11.82 5.13 18.58
C GLY A 154 -12.05 3.64 18.31
N ARG A 155 -12.91 3.31 17.34
CA ARG A 155 -13.17 1.93 16.93
C ARG A 155 -11.88 1.35 16.38
N ARG A 156 -11.25 0.49 17.18
CA ARG A 156 -10.07 -0.27 16.78
C ARG A 156 -10.49 -1.28 15.74
N GLY A 157 -10.22 -0.98 14.47
CA GLY A 157 -10.14 -2.00 13.43
C GLY A 157 -9.14 -3.08 13.83
N ARG A 158 -9.35 -4.30 13.33
CA ARG A 158 -8.45 -5.45 13.55
C ARG A 158 -6.98 -5.16 13.17
N MET A 159 -6.78 -4.10 12.37
CA MET A 159 -5.52 -3.62 11.79
C MET A 159 -4.99 -2.33 12.47
N GLU A 160 -5.59 -1.84 13.56
CA GLU A 160 -5.33 -0.49 14.10
C GLU A 160 -4.29 -0.39 15.22
N GLY A 161 -3.55 -1.46 15.53
CA GLY A 161 -2.34 -1.34 16.37
C GLY A 161 -1.40 -0.22 15.87
N HIS A 162 -1.45 0.04 14.56
CA HIS A 162 -0.68 1.05 13.84
C HIS A 162 -0.94 2.50 14.25
N GLY A 163 -2.14 2.89 14.71
CA GLY A 163 -2.55 4.31 14.74
C GLY A 163 -2.19 5.10 16.00
N GLU A 164 -2.17 4.44 17.17
CA GLU A 164 -2.07 5.13 18.48
C GLU A 164 -0.65 5.19 19.04
N MET A 165 0.23 4.24 18.69
CA MET A 165 1.64 4.25 19.12
C MET A 165 2.52 4.97 18.11
N ASP A 166 2.63 6.30 18.24
CA ASP A 166 3.66 7.07 17.53
C ASP A 166 5.02 6.85 18.22
N MET A 167 5.72 5.78 17.83
CA MET A 167 7.07 5.46 18.30
C MET A 167 8.16 6.14 17.45
N SER A 168 7.80 7.16 16.66
CA SER A 168 8.77 7.85 15.80
C SER A 168 9.85 8.54 16.64
N VAL A 169 11.10 8.37 16.24
CA VAL A 169 12.25 8.94 16.95
C VAL A 169 12.61 10.27 16.29
N THR A 170 12.25 11.38 16.94
CA THR A 170 12.45 12.75 16.41
C THR A 170 13.74 13.44 16.84
N GLU A 171 14.59 12.82 17.67
CA GLU A 171 15.80 13.45 18.22
C GLU A 171 17.09 13.02 17.49
N GLY A 172 17.94 13.99 17.11
CA GLY A 172 19.29 13.75 16.57
C GLY A 172 19.40 13.58 15.04
N PRO A 173 20.60 13.34 14.48
CA PRO A 173 20.82 13.11 13.04
C PRO A 173 20.30 11.76 12.55
N PHE A 174 19.93 11.65 11.26
CA PHE A 174 19.31 10.47 10.62
C PHE A 174 20.02 9.14 10.94
N LEU A 175 21.34 9.06 10.71
CA LEU A 175 22.13 7.84 10.94
C LEU A 175 22.17 7.44 12.43
N ARG A 176 22.14 8.44 13.32
CA ARG A 176 22.18 8.22 14.77
C ARG A 176 20.82 7.75 15.31
N ARG A 177 19.71 8.14 14.67
CA ARG A 177 18.37 7.63 14.96
C ARG A 177 18.23 6.17 14.56
N LEU A 178 18.64 5.84 13.33
CA LEU A 178 18.53 4.50 12.76
C LEU A 178 19.31 3.46 13.59
N SER A 179 20.51 3.81 14.03
CA SER A 179 21.39 2.94 14.85
C SER A 179 21.13 3.02 16.36
N SER A 180 20.20 3.85 16.81
CA SER A 180 19.88 3.96 18.24
C SER A 180 19.07 2.76 18.74
N ARG A 181 19.24 2.39 20.01
CA ARG A 181 18.43 1.33 20.65
C ARG A 181 16.92 1.61 20.54
N ARG A 182 16.51 2.87 20.68
CA ARG A 182 15.11 3.29 20.51
C ARG A 182 14.62 3.14 19.08
N GLY A 183 15.43 3.55 18.10
CA GLY A 183 15.13 3.38 16.68
C GLY A 183 14.97 1.91 16.27
N LEU A 184 15.92 1.06 16.66
CA LEU A 184 15.84 -0.38 16.39
C LEU A 184 14.63 -1.03 17.07
N THR A 185 14.28 -0.61 18.29
CA THR A 185 13.08 -1.11 18.99
C THR A 185 11.81 -0.70 18.24
N ALA A 186 11.73 0.55 17.79
CA ALA A 186 10.59 1.05 17.02
C ALA A 186 10.45 0.33 15.67
N ILE A 187 11.55 0.14 14.94
CA ILE A 187 11.56 -0.59 13.65
C ILE A 187 11.07 -2.02 13.86
N SER A 188 11.60 -2.74 14.86
CA SER A 188 11.15 -4.12 15.15
C SER A 188 9.67 -4.19 15.51
N HIS A 189 9.18 -3.22 16.29
CA HIS A 189 7.76 -3.15 16.65
C HIS A 189 6.88 -2.88 15.43
N TYR A 190 7.24 -1.90 14.59
CA TYR A 190 6.50 -1.61 13.37
C TYR A 190 6.52 -2.79 12.39
N PHE A 191 7.68 -3.42 12.18
CA PHE A 191 7.81 -4.61 11.33
C PHE A 191 6.88 -5.75 11.78
N TRP A 192 6.95 -6.14 13.06
CA TRP A 192 6.10 -7.21 13.56
C TRP A 192 4.62 -6.85 13.54
N MET A 193 4.31 -5.59 13.82
CA MET A 193 2.94 -5.11 13.78
C MET A 193 2.38 -5.15 12.34
N ASP A 194 3.17 -4.77 11.33
CA ASP A 194 2.77 -4.80 9.91
C ASP A 194 2.63 -6.25 9.40
N VAL A 195 3.53 -7.14 9.80
CA VAL A 195 3.41 -8.58 9.47
C VAL A 195 2.17 -9.18 10.11
N THR A 196 1.94 -8.93 11.40
CA THR A 196 0.79 -9.51 12.13
C THR A 196 -0.55 -8.95 11.71
N SER A 197 -0.60 -7.76 11.08
CA SER A 197 -1.85 -7.25 10.54
C SER A 197 -2.23 -7.98 9.25
N VAL A 198 -1.27 -8.25 8.34
CA VAL A 198 -1.58 -8.74 6.99
C VAL A 198 -1.37 -10.25 6.79
N TRP A 199 -0.76 -10.97 7.74
CA TRP A 199 -0.40 -12.39 7.53
C TRP A 199 -1.59 -13.30 7.16
N THR A 200 -2.79 -13.04 7.72
CA THR A 200 -3.97 -13.85 7.39
C THR A 200 -4.39 -13.66 5.94
N ASP A 201 -4.26 -12.44 5.43
CA ASP A 201 -4.69 -12.08 4.08
C ASP A 201 -3.70 -12.60 3.05
N ILE A 202 -2.39 -12.51 3.34
CA ILE A 202 -1.33 -13.12 2.53
C ILE A 202 -1.49 -14.64 2.51
N GLY A 203 -1.65 -15.28 3.66
CA GLY A 203 -1.80 -16.73 3.76
C GLY A 203 -3.03 -17.23 3.01
N LEU A 204 -4.19 -16.60 3.24
CA LEU A 204 -5.42 -16.96 2.55
C LEU A 204 -5.33 -16.70 1.04
N GLY A 205 -4.76 -15.55 0.64
CA GLY A 205 -4.55 -15.20 -0.75
C GLY A 205 -3.65 -16.20 -1.50
N LEU A 206 -2.54 -16.61 -0.89
CA LEU A 206 -1.63 -17.61 -1.47
C LEU A 206 -2.28 -18.98 -1.57
N LEU A 207 -3.08 -19.39 -0.57
CA LEU A 207 -3.82 -20.66 -0.63
C LEU A 207 -4.87 -20.65 -1.74
N ILE A 208 -5.62 -19.57 -1.90
CA ILE A 208 -6.58 -19.41 -2.98
C ILE A 208 -5.86 -19.38 -4.33
N ALA A 209 -4.76 -18.64 -4.46
CA ALA A 209 -3.97 -18.58 -5.69
C ALA A 209 -3.38 -19.95 -6.06
N GLY A 210 -2.83 -20.69 -5.10
CA GLY A 210 -2.31 -22.05 -5.31
C GLY A 210 -3.41 -23.04 -5.70
N ALA A 211 -4.60 -22.94 -5.08
CA ALA A 211 -5.76 -23.73 -5.46
C ALA A 211 -6.21 -23.42 -6.90
N LEU A 212 -6.30 -22.14 -7.27
CA LEU A 212 -6.65 -21.74 -8.63
C LEU A 212 -5.60 -22.20 -9.64
N ALA A 213 -4.32 -22.04 -9.33
CA ALA A 213 -3.22 -22.47 -10.19
C ALA A 213 -3.18 -23.99 -10.42
N ALA A 214 -3.54 -24.78 -9.40
CA ALA A 214 -3.55 -26.23 -9.49
C ALA A 214 -4.84 -26.80 -10.11
N TRP A 215 -6.00 -26.19 -9.85
CA TRP A 215 -7.30 -26.77 -10.19
C TRP A 215 -7.97 -26.14 -11.40
N VAL A 216 -7.65 -24.90 -11.76
CA VAL A 216 -8.29 -24.20 -12.88
C VAL A 216 -7.46 -24.39 -14.16
N PRO A 217 -7.99 -25.06 -15.20
CA PRO A 217 -7.27 -25.26 -16.44
C PRO A 217 -7.01 -23.96 -17.20
N THR A 218 -5.93 -23.90 -17.96
CA THR A 218 -5.60 -22.74 -18.82
C THR A 218 -6.70 -22.41 -19.82
N SER A 219 -7.48 -23.40 -20.29
CA SER A 219 -8.60 -23.20 -21.21
C SER A 219 -9.72 -22.35 -20.61
N PHE A 220 -9.95 -22.45 -19.29
CA PHE A 220 -10.91 -21.58 -18.59
C PHE A 220 -10.47 -20.13 -18.68
N TRP A 221 -9.18 -19.85 -18.40
CA TRP A 221 -8.62 -18.50 -18.47
C TRP A 221 -8.65 -17.94 -19.89
N GLN A 222 -8.32 -18.74 -20.90
CA GLN A 222 -8.40 -18.36 -22.31
C GLN A 222 -9.83 -18.00 -22.74
N GLY A 223 -10.82 -18.78 -22.28
CA GLY A 223 -12.22 -18.47 -22.49
C GLY A 223 -12.67 -17.20 -21.76
N PHE A 224 -12.27 -17.05 -20.49
CA PHE A 224 -12.63 -15.91 -19.65
C PHE A 224 -12.07 -14.58 -20.17
N PHE A 225 -10.82 -14.58 -20.63
CA PHE A 225 -10.16 -13.40 -21.20
C PHE A 225 -10.38 -13.25 -22.71
N LEU A 226 -11.24 -14.09 -23.30
CA LEU A 226 -11.61 -14.02 -24.72
C LEU A 226 -10.38 -13.96 -25.64
N THR A 227 -9.30 -14.67 -25.30
CA THR A 227 -8.00 -14.58 -26.02
C THR A 227 -8.10 -14.96 -27.49
N ASN A 228 -9.16 -15.67 -27.88
CA ASN A 228 -9.45 -16.06 -29.26
C ASN A 228 -10.25 -15.00 -30.04
N HIS A 229 -10.71 -13.92 -29.39
CA HIS A 229 -11.47 -12.83 -30.01
C HIS A 229 -10.63 -11.54 -30.10
N PRO A 230 -10.16 -11.15 -31.30
CA PRO A 230 -9.17 -10.08 -31.46
C PRO A 230 -9.63 -8.67 -31.04
N VAL A 231 -10.94 -8.42 -30.99
CA VAL A 231 -11.51 -7.11 -30.60
C VAL A 231 -11.91 -7.10 -29.13
N LEU A 232 -12.58 -8.17 -28.67
CA LEU A 232 -13.06 -8.24 -27.29
C LEU A 232 -11.90 -8.45 -26.30
N SER A 233 -10.82 -9.12 -26.72
CA SER A 233 -9.62 -9.28 -25.90
C SER A 233 -8.92 -7.95 -25.61
N GLN A 234 -9.05 -6.93 -26.47
CA GLN A 234 -8.43 -5.60 -26.23
C GLN A 234 -9.20 -4.76 -25.21
N VAL A 235 -10.49 -5.07 -25.00
CA VAL A 235 -11.35 -4.34 -24.06
C VAL A 235 -11.47 -5.06 -22.71
N TRP A 236 -11.45 -6.40 -22.75
CA TRP A 236 -11.72 -7.26 -21.59
C TRP A 236 -10.52 -8.11 -21.15
N GLY A 237 -9.62 -8.44 -22.08
CA GLY A 237 -8.41 -9.18 -21.79
C GLY A 237 -7.41 -8.33 -21.00
N PRO A 238 -6.44 -8.98 -20.35
CA PRO A 238 -5.35 -8.31 -19.63
C PRO A 238 -4.40 -7.55 -20.56
#